data_AF-A0A5Q4G8Q7-F1
#
_entry.id   AF-A0A5Q4G8Q7-F1
#
_cell.length_a   1.000
_cell.length_b   1.000
_cell.length_c   1.000
_cell.angle_alpha   90.00
_cell.angle_beta   90.00
_cell.angle_gamma   90.00
#
_symmetry.space_group_name_H-M   'P 1'
#
loop_
_entity.id
_entity.type
_entity.pdbx_description
1 polymer ?
#
loop_
_entity_poly.entity_id
_entity_poly.type
_entity_poly.pdbx_seq_one_letter_code
_entity_poly.pdbx_strand_id
1 'polypeptide(L)' 'MSVRRRDLEQATPSAWRGFAAGQWQQRIDVRDFIQRNYTPYAGQADFLAGPTQRTQRLWHKVQTLLQAEREKGVL' A
#
# COMPACT_ATOMS: atom_id res chain seq x y z
N MET A 1 4.27 -44.12 15.75
CA MET A 1 5.37 -43.21 15.41
C MET A 1 4.86 -41.78 15.46
N SER A 2 5.42 -40.98 16.37
CA SER A 2 5.04 -39.59 16.59
C SER A 2 5.31 -38.77 15.32
N VAL A 3 4.27 -38.21 14.71
CA VAL A 3 4.41 -37.21 13.64
C VAL A 3 5.10 -36.02 14.29
N ARG A 4 6.40 -35.87 14.02
CA ARG A 4 7.18 -34.75 14.52
C ARG A 4 6.54 -33.50 13.92
N ARG A 5 6.15 -32.56 14.78
CA ARG A 5 5.60 -31.23 14.50
C ARG A 5 6.63 -30.32 13.79
N ARG A 6 7.36 -30.84 12.80
CA ARG A 6 8.60 -30.27 12.25
C ARG A 6 8.51 -29.88 10.78
N ASP A 7 7.29 -29.72 10.25
CA ASP A 7 7.04 -29.29 8.86
C ASP A 7 6.41 -27.87 8.77
N LEU A 8 6.26 -27.16 9.89
CA LEU A 8 5.96 -25.72 9.89
C LEU A 8 7.26 -24.92 9.96
N GLU A 9 8.21 -25.23 9.07
CA GLU A 9 9.32 -24.32 8.81
C GLU A 9 8.72 -23.10 8.11
N GLN A 10 8.73 -21.97 8.82
CA GLN A 10 7.99 -20.77 8.44
C GLN A 10 8.50 -20.20 7.12
N ALA A 11 7.87 -20.58 6.01
CA ALA A 11 8.03 -19.86 4.77
C ALA A 11 7.55 -18.43 4.98
N THR A 12 8.45 -17.45 4.79
CA THR A 12 8.06 -16.04 4.78
C THR A 12 6.94 -15.86 3.76
N PRO A 13 5.78 -15.28 4.15
CA PRO A 13 4.68 -15.02 3.22
C PRO A 13 5.22 -14.32 1.96
N SER A 14 4.76 -14.72 0.77
CA SER A 14 5.28 -14.13 -0.47
C SER A 14 5.08 -12.61 -0.54
N ALA A 15 4.09 -12.08 0.19
CA ALA A 15 3.86 -10.65 0.31
C ALA A 15 4.98 -9.89 1.05
N TRP A 16 5.81 -10.58 1.84
CA TRP A 16 6.90 -9.97 2.64
C TRP A 16 8.27 -10.07 1.97
N ARG A 17 8.31 -10.58 0.74
CA ARG A 17 9.55 -10.75 -0.03
C ARG A 17 10.25 -9.41 -0.22
N GLY A 18 11.52 -9.33 0.18
CA GLY A 18 12.36 -8.15 0.02
C GLY A 18 12.29 -7.14 1.17
N PHE A 19 11.40 -7.33 2.15
CA PHE A 19 11.41 -6.51 3.36
C PHE A 19 12.44 -7.02 4.37
N ALA A 20 13.10 -6.09 5.06
CA ALA A 20 13.98 -6.36 6.19
C ALA A 20 13.18 -6.98 7.35
N ALA A 21 13.69 -8.10 7.87
CA ALA A 21 13.10 -8.80 9.01
C ALA A 21 13.06 -7.91 10.27
N GLY A 22 12.07 -8.16 11.13
CA GLY A 22 11.84 -7.36 12.33
C GLY A 22 10.77 -7.97 13.25
N GLN A 23 10.51 -7.29 14.35
CA GLN A 23 9.48 -7.68 15.33
C GLN A 23 8.08 -7.69 14.70
N TRP A 24 7.88 -6.87 13.66
CA TRP A 24 6.66 -6.81 12.87
C TRP A 24 6.23 -8.15 12.25
N GLN A 25 7.14 -9.12 12.09
CA GLN A 25 6.81 -10.46 11.57
C GLN A 25 6.17 -11.37 12.61
N GLN A 26 6.35 -11.06 13.90
CA GLN A 26 5.94 -11.90 15.03
C GLN A 26 4.79 -11.27 15.83
N ARG A 27 4.60 -9.95 15.74
CA ARG A 27 3.51 -9.20 16.39
C ARG A 27 3.08 -8.01 15.53
N ILE A 28 1.91 -7.45 15.82
CA ILE A 28 1.45 -6.21 15.18
C ILE A 28 2.35 -5.06 15.64
N ASP A 29 3.29 -4.66 14.77
CA ASP A 29 4.25 -3.58 15.03
C ASP A 29 4.53 -2.82 13.71
N VAL A 30 3.56 -2.00 13.31
CA VAL A 30 3.66 -1.21 12.06
C VAL A 30 4.82 -0.22 12.09
N ARG A 31 5.18 0.27 13.29
CA ARG A 31 6.31 1.20 13.46
C ARG A 31 7.64 0.53 13.12
N ASP A 32 7.90 -0.66 13.66
CA ASP A 32 9.12 -1.44 13.35
C ASP A 32 9.18 -1.79 11.85
N PHE A 33 8.05 -2.13 11.22
CA PHE A 33 7.99 -2.35 9.77
C PHE A 33 8.41 -1.12 8.97
N ILE A 34 7.79 0.05 9.23
CA ILE A 34 8.08 1.28 8.48
C ILE A 34 9.54 1.66 8.66
N GLN A 35 10.03 1.74 9.90
CA GLN A 35 11.40 2.20 10.18
C GLN A 35 12.48 1.33 9.51
N ARG A 36 12.22 0.03 9.34
CA ARG A 36 13.16 -0.90 8.70
C ARG A 36 13.11 -0.90 7.17
N ASN A 37 12.00 -0.48 6.57
CA ASN A 37 11.73 -0.73 5.15
C ASN A 37 11.49 0.53 4.31
N TYR A 38 11.30 1.70 4.92
CA TYR A 38 11.19 2.95 4.17
C TYR A 38 12.56 3.40 3.66
N THR A 39 12.57 3.99 2.47
CA THR A 39 13.74 4.71 1.95
C THR A 39 13.44 6.20 2.03
N PRO A 40 14.12 6.98 2.89
CA PRO A 40 13.98 8.43 2.88
C PRO A 40 14.27 8.99 1.48
N TYR A 41 13.38 9.84 0.98
CA TYR A 41 13.57 10.53 -0.28
C TYR A 41 13.71 12.03 -0.03
N ALA A 42 14.89 12.58 -0.31
CA ALA A 42 15.21 14.01 -0.20
C ALA A 42 15.42 14.68 -1.57
N GLY A 43 15.03 13.99 -2.65
CA GLY A 43 15.14 14.49 -4.02
C GLY A 43 13.96 15.39 -4.42
N GLN A 44 13.94 15.77 -5.70
CA GLN A 44 12.95 16.69 -6.28
C GLN A 44 11.76 15.95 -6.91
N ALA A 45 10.77 16.70 -7.39
CA ALA A 45 9.53 16.17 -7.97
C ALA A 45 9.67 15.63 -9.42
N ASP A 46 10.87 15.65 -9.99
CA ASP A 46 11.09 15.35 -11.42
C ASP A 46 10.75 13.90 -11.81
N PHE A 47 10.72 12.97 -10.85
CA PHE A 47 10.33 11.58 -11.08
C PHE A 47 8.81 11.37 -11.18
N LEU A 48 8.00 12.38 -10.85
CA LEU A 48 6.55 12.24 -10.80
C LEU A 48 5.98 11.98 -12.20
N ALA A 49 5.23 10.89 -12.32
CA ALA A 49 4.47 10.58 -13.52
C ALA A 49 3.07 11.21 -13.46
N GLY A 50 2.56 11.64 -14.62
CA GLY A 50 1.20 12.14 -14.75
C GLY A 50 0.13 11.05 -14.58
N PRO A 51 -1.16 11.44 -14.44
CA PRO A 51 -2.26 10.49 -14.26
C PRO A 51 -2.50 9.63 -15.51
N THR A 52 -2.80 8.35 -15.30
CA THR A 52 -3.17 7.45 -16.40
C THR A 52 -4.50 7.88 -17.05
N GLN A 53 -4.73 7.49 -18.30
CA GLN A 53 -6.03 7.71 -18.96
C GLN A 53 -7.20 7.10 -18.18
N ARG A 54 -7.00 5.92 -17.56
CA ARG A 54 -8.04 5.28 -16.73
C ARG A 54 -8.39 6.14 -15.52
N THR A 55 -7.38 6.73 -14.87
CA THR A 55 -7.56 7.69 -13.77
C THR A 55 -8.32 8.93 -14.24
N GLN A 56 -7.92 9.52 -15.37
CA GLN A 56 -8.57 10.72 -15.91
C GLN A 56 -10.05 10.47 -16.25
N ARG A 57 -10.38 9.31 -16.86
CA ARG A 57 -11.77 8.95 -17.16
C ARG A 57 -12.64 8.82 -15.91
N LEU A 58 -12.13 8.16 -14.88
CA LEU A 58 -12.84 8.02 -13.61
C LEU A 58 -13.02 9.40 -12.94
N TRP A 59 -11.96 10.20 -12.93
CA TRP A 59 -12.02 11.55 -12.36
C TRP A 59 -13.02 12.44 -13.07
N HIS A 60 -13.07 12.42 -14.40
CA HIS A 60 -14.04 13.18 -15.18
C HIS A 60 -15.49 12.81 -14.81
N LYS A 61 -15.78 11.50 -14.67
CA LYS A 61 -17.11 11.03 -14.23
C LYS A 61 -17.47 11.58 -12.85
N VAL A 62 -16.53 11.53 -11.90
CA VAL A 62 -16.74 12.07 -10.54
C VAL A 62 -16.97 13.58 -10.60
N GLN A 63 -16.19 14.32 -11.39
CA GLN A 63 -16.35 15.77 -11.53
C GLN A 63 -17.73 16.16 -12.07
N THR A 64 -18.26 15.43 -13.06
CA THR A 64 -19.63 15.65 -13.57
C THR A 64 -20.68 15.44 -12.49
N LEU A 65 -20.55 14.38 -11.67
CA LEU A 65 -21.49 14.12 -10.58
C LEU A 65 -21.42 15.19 -9.49
N LEU A 66 -20.21 15.60 -9.09
CA LEU A 66 -20.01 16.70 -8.14
C LEU A 66 -20.56 18.02 -8.66
N GLN A 67 -20.52 18.27 -9.97
CA GLN A 67 -21.18 19.42 -10.57
C GLN A 67 -22.70 19.33 -10.41
N ALA A 68 -23.31 18.18 -10.73
CA ALA A 68 -24.74 17.97 -10.57
C ALA A 68 -25.20 18.10 -9.10
N GLU A 69 -24.39 17.65 -8.14
CA GLU A 69 -24.67 17.80 -6.71
C GLU A 69 -24.62 19.28 -6.26
N ARG A 70 -23.66 20.06 -6.77
CA ARG A 70 -23.60 21.52 -6.54
C ARG A 70 -24.81 22.25 -7.12
N GLU A 71 -25.23 21.90 -8.33
CA GLU A 71 -26.42 22.49 -8.97
C GLU A 71 -27.71 22.18 -8.21
N LYS A 72 -27.77 21.03 -7.55
CA LYS A 72 -28.88 20.63 -6.67
C LYS A 72 -28.81 21.25 -5.26
N GLY A 73 -27.73 21.96 -4.92
CA GLY A 73 -27.51 22.53 -3.59
C GLY A 73 -27.30 21.47 -2.49
N VAL A 74 -26.83 20.28 -2.85
CA VAL A 74 -26.59 19.16 -1.92
C VAL A 74 -25.13 19.14 -1.43
N LEU A 75 -24.23 19.83 -2.14
CA LEU A 75 -22.81 20.02 -1.81
C LEU A 75 -22.56 21.35 -1.09
#